data_AF-A0A3N5WDU4-F1
#
_entry.id   AF-A0A3N5WDU4-F1
#
_cell.length_a   1.000
_cell.length_b   1.000
_cell.length_c   1.000
_cell.angle_alpha   90.00
_cell.angle_beta   90.00
_cell.angle_gamma   90.00
#
_symmetry.space_group_name_H-M   'P 1'
#
loop_
_entity.id
_entity.type
_entity.pdbx_description
1 polymer ?
#
loop_
_entity_poly.entity_id
_entity_poly.type
_entity_poly.pdbx_seq_one_letter_code
_entity_poly.pdbx_strand_id
1 'polypeptide(L)'
;MPRKIIPSLIVLFLLINLTPAPVTGQNEFYIYLPLIRSGWSVAMKWQNGGCYSSWCETGWYSSPAVADVNGDGKNEVIASAYSLIALNGDTGALVWRAGGTANRTWPGIVVADLDRDNQKEIVIAQSGGLVTAYHLNGTQKWQRQPAGNSAELRGILVADLDGSNSNLEVVVTRAGGSATNTWVLEANGNTRPGWPQLSQININNANGYAWGVYNANAAAANISGDSRLELIVPSDVHYINGYEPDGTLLPVNTSVYPNKKYWGQVGMWEDQTVEKRGWG
;
A
#
# COMPACT_ATOMS: atom_id res chain seq x y z
N MET A 1 -7.25 31.86 14.16
CA MET A 1 -7.41 31.47 15.57
C MET A 1 -7.86 30.02 15.61
N PRO A 2 -7.06 29.05 16.11
CA PRO A 2 -7.49 27.65 16.14
C PRO A 2 -8.26 27.35 17.44
N ARG A 3 -9.39 26.65 17.33
CA ARG A 3 -10.21 26.17 18.45
C ARG A 3 -9.55 24.97 19.12
N LYS A 4 -9.39 25.01 20.44
CA LYS A 4 -8.90 23.90 21.28
C LYS A 4 -9.99 22.86 21.51
N ILE A 5 -9.65 21.58 21.32
CA ILE A 5 -10.47 20.43 21.73
C ILE A 5 -9.87 19.87 23.03
N ILE A 6 -10.72 19.56 24.01
CA ILE A 6 -10.35 19.08 25.35
C ILE A 6 -10.25 17.53 25.31
N PRO A 7 -9.14 16.88 25.73
CA PRO A 7 -9.05 15.43 25.71
C PRO A 7 -9.47 14.78 27.04
N SER A 8 -10.04 13.57 26.94
CA SER A 8 -10.56 12.72 28.02
C SER A 8 -9.48 12.10 28.93
N LEU A 9 -9.89 11.77 30.15
CA LEU A 9 -9.08 11.39 31.32
C LEU A 9 -8.76 9.88 31.35
N ILE A 10 -7.50 9.50 31.61
CA ILE A 10 -7.10 8.14 32.04
C ILE A 10 -6.28 8.28 33.33
N VAL A 11 -6.56 7.44 34.32
CA VAL A 11 -5.96 7.48 35.66
C VAL A 11 -5.00 6.30 35.84
N LEU A 12 -3.75 6.58 36.26
CA LEU A 12 -2.80 5.56 36.73
C LEU A 12 -2.21 6.02 38.07
N PHE A 13 -2.13 5.10 39.04
CA PHE A 13 -1.70 5.38 40.42
C PHE A 13 -0.21 5.04 40.61
N LEU A 14 0.54 5.92 41.27
CA LEU A 14 1.90 5.65 41.76
C LEU A 14 1.92 5.80 43.29
N LEU A 15 2.60 4.89 43.99
CA LEU A 15 2.71 4.84 45.45
C LEU A 15 3.98 5.57 45.92
N ILE A 16 3.84 6.47 46.90
CA ILE A 16 4.96 7.03 47.66
C ILE A 16 4.67 6.79 49.14
N ASN A 17 5.54 6.03 49.81
CA ASN A 17 5.45 5.76 51.24
C ASN A 17 6.13 6.89 52.02
N LEU A 18 5.35 7.64 52.79
CA LEU A 18 5.85 8.51 53.85
C LEU A 18 5.69 7.75 55.17
N THR A 19 6.80 7.51 55.86
CA THR A 19 6.80 6.81 57.15
C THR A 19 6.31 7.74 58.27
N PRO A 20 5.20 7.43 58.99
CA PRO A 20 4.81 8.17 60.18
C PRO A 20 5.44 7.57 61.44
N ALA A 21 5.64 8.40 62.45
CA ALA A 21 6.07 8.00 63.80
C ALA A 21 5.07 7.02 64.45
N PRO A 22 5.51 6.15 65.39
CA PRO A 22 4.75 4.99 65.81
C PRO A 22 3.57 5.40 66.69
N VAL A 23 2.36 5.31 66.16
CA VAL A 23 1.11 5.34 66.92
C VAL A 23 0.50 3.96 66.82
N THR A 24 0.35 3.30 67.97
CA THR A 24 -0.24 1.97 68.10
C THR A 24 -1.69 1.97 67.63
N GLY A 25 -1.96 1.20 66.57
CA GLY A 25 -3.30 1.04 65.98
C GLY A 25 -3.62 2.10 64.93
N GLN A 26 -3.08 1.98 63.73
CA GLN A 26 -3.40 2.87 62.62
C GLN A 26 -3.56 2.04 61.33
N ASN A 27 -4.73 2.15 60.71
CA ASN A 27 -4.86 1.86 59.28
C ASN A 27 -3.93 2.82 58.54
N GLU A 28 -3.06 2.31 57.67
CA GLU A 28 -2.22 3.15 56.82
C GLU A 28 -3.12 4.02 55.93
N PHE A 29 -3.00 5.34 56.05
CA PHE A 29 -3.70 6.29 55.19
C PHE A 29 -2.79 6.65 54.00
N TYR A 30 -3.09 6.09 52.83
CA TYR A 30 -2.46 6.48 51.58
C TYR A 30 -3.14 7.72 51.01
N ILE A 31 -2.41 8.83 50.92
CA ILE A 31 -2.85 10.01 50.17
C ILE A 31 -2.32 9.88 48.74
N TYR A 32 -3.22 9.62 47.79
CA TYR A 32 -2.91 9.69 46.36
C TYR A 32 -3.04 11.13 45.89
N LEU A 33 -1.92 11.83 45.74
CA LEU A 33 -1.90 13.11 45.05
C LEU A 33 -1.85 12.87 43.54
N PRO A 34 -2.80 13.38 42.73
CA PRO A 34 -2.70 13.28 41.29
C PRO A 34 -1.49 14.07 40.82
N LEU A 35 -0.57 13.41 40.12
CA LEU A 35 0.48 14.09 39.39
C LEU A 35 -0.17 14.72 38.15
N ILE A 36 -0.62 15.97 38.27
CA ILE A 36 -1.22 16.70 37.16
C ILE A 36 -0.09 17.13 36.22
N ARG A 37 0.22 16.30 35.22
CA ARG A 37 1.06 16.73 34.09
C ARG A 37 0.19 17.57 33.17
N SER A 38 0.40 18.89 33.19
CA SER A 38 -0.31 19.82 32.32
C SER A 38 -0.05 19.51 30.84
N GLY A 39 -1.14 19.32 30.09
CA GLY A 39 -1.31 19.70 28.69
C GLY A 39 -0.48 18.96 27.64
N TRP A 40 -1.08 17.94 27.01
CA TRP A 40 -0.62 17.51 25.69
C TRP A 40 -0.98 18.58 24.66
N SER A 41 0.01 19.12 23.95
CA SER A 41 -0.24 19.95 22.76
C SER A 41 -0.16 19.07 21.52
N VAL A 42 -1.27 18.95 20.79
CA VAL A 42 -1.28 18.35 19.46
C VAL A 42 -0.74 19.37 18.47
N ALA A 43 0.26 18.98 17.68
CA ALA A 43 0.86 19.80 16.64
C ALA A 43 0.76 19.10 15.28
N MET A 44 0.32 19.85 14.26
CA MET A 44 0.25 19.38 12.88
C MET A 44 1.62 19.55 12.22
N LYS A 45 2.52 18.58 12.43
CA LYS A 45 3.93 18.66 11.97
C LYS A 45 4.06 18.69 10.45
N TRP A 46 3.28 17.88 9.73
CA TRP A 46 3.46 17.65 8.29
C TRP A 46 2.48 18.40 7.39
N GLN A 47 1.66 19.30 7.95
CA GLN A 47 0.54 19.95 7.24
C GLN A 47 0.94 20.72 5.97
N ASN A 48 2.21 21.14 5.85
CA ASN A 48 2.70 21.96 4.75
C ASN A 48 3.62 21.21 3.78
N GLY A 49 3.76 19.88 3.89
CA GLY A 49 4.72 19.13 3.07
C GLY A 49 4.48 19.26 1.55
N GLY A 50 3.22 19.27 1.14
CA GLY A 50 2.81 19.47 -0.25
C GLY A 50 2.70 20.94 -0.68
N CYS A 51 3.09 21.90 0.16
CA CYS A 51 2.89 23.31 -0.10
C CYS A 51 4.11 23.98 -0.75
N TYR A 52 3.81 24.87 -1.69
CA TYR A 52 4.70 25.87 -2.25
C TYR A 52 4.43 27.23 -1.58
N SER A 53 5.11 28.28 -2.04
CA SER A 53 4.98 29.63 -1.46
C SER A 53 3.58 30.23 -1.56
N SER A 54 2.79 29.84 -2.56
CA SER A 54 1.47 30.44 -2.84
C SER A 54 0.31 29.45 -2.99
N TRP A 55 0.56 28.14 -3.01
CA TRP A 55 -0.46 27.10 -3.17
C TRP A 55 0.04 25.75 -2.65
N CYS A 56 -0.85 24.79 -2.46
CA CYS A 56 -0.49 23.42 -2.06
C CYS A 56 -1.02 22.40 -3.05
N GLU A 57 -0.26 21.32 -3.23
CA GLU A 57 -0.70 20.16 -3.99
C GLU A 57 -1.94 19.53 -3.35
N THR A 58 -2.81 18.99 -4.20
CA THR A 58 -3.99 18.25 -3.77
C THR A 58 -3.65 16.76 -3.71
N GLY A 59 -3.58 16.24 -2.49
CA GLY A 59 -3.53 14.79 -2.25
C GLY A 59 -4.87 14.12 -2.58
N TRP A 60 -4.82 12.83 -2.91
CA TRP A 60 -6.00 12.01 -3.19
C TRP A 60 -6.05 10.82 -2.22
N TYR A 61 -5.78 9.60 -2.70
CA TYR A 61 -5.87 8.36 -1.90
C TYR A 61 -4.51 7.82 -1.46
N SER A 62 -3.41 8.45 -1.89
CA SER A 62 -2.06 7.97 -1.59
C SER A 62 -1.78 8.01 -0.09
N SER A 63 -1.46 6.84 0.47
CA SER A 63 -1.02 6.72 1.86
C SER A 63 0.48 7.05 1.98
N PRO A 64 0.91 7.79 3.03
CA PRO A 64 2.32 8.07 3.25
C PRO A 64 3.09 6.81 3.64
N ALA A 65 4.40 6.84 3.43
CA ALA A 65 5.35 5.85 3.94
C ALA A 65 6.27 6.49 4.99
N VAL A 66 6.97 5.65 5.75
CA VAL A 66 7.91 6.07 6.79
C VAL A 66 9.21 5.29 6.61
N ALA A 67 10.33 6.00 6.47
CA ALA A 67 11.65 5.41 6.33
C ALA A 67 12.73 6.43 6.72
N ASP A 68 13.83 5.96 7.28
CA ASP A 68 15.07 6.74 7.40
C ASP A 68 15.66 6.91 6.01
N VAL A 69 15.56 8.11 5.43
CA VAL A 69 15.99 8.37 4.06
C VAL A 69 17.40 8.95 3.96
N ASN A 70 18.01 9.32 5.09
CA ASN A 70 19.30 10.00 5.14
C ASN A 70 20.36 9.27 5.99
N GLY A 71 19.99 8.16 6.64
CA GLY A 71 20.87 7.30 7.44
C GLY A 71 21.18 7.83 8.84
N ASP A 72 20.39 8.77 9.37
CA ASP A 72 20.63 9.37 10.70
C ASP A 72 20.00 8.57 11.86
N GLY A 73 19.32 7.47 11.56
CA GLY A 73 18.64 6.62 12.53
C GLY A 73 17.25 7.12 12.94
N LYS A 74 16.74 8.19 12.32
CA LYS A 74 15.38 8.70 12.49
C LYS A 74 14.61 8.55 11.18
N ASN A 75 13.32 8.27 11.30
CA ASN A 75 12.50 8.13 10.11
C ASN A 75 11.95 9.48 9.62
N GLU A 76 11.97 9.66 8.32
CA GLU A 76 11.19 10.66 7.60
C GLU A 76 9.79 10.15 7.26
N VAL A 77 8.87 11.09 7.04
CA VAL A 77 7.57 10.82 6.40
C VAL A 77 7.71 11.10 4.91
N ILE A 78 7.41 10.10 4.10
CA ILE A 78 7.39 10.18 2.65
C ILE A 78 5.94 10.30 2.22
N ALA A 79 5.62 11.32 1.42
CA ALA A 79 4.28 11.52 0.89
C ALA A 79 4.35 11.83 -0.61
N SER A 80 3.24 11.57 -1.30
CA SER A 80 3.17 11.84 -2.73
C SER A 80 1.79 12.32 -3.15
N ALA A 81 1.79 13.41 -3.92
CA ALA A 81 0.61 13.94 -4.58
C ALA A 81 0.91 14.09 -6.08
N TYR A 82 1.35 15.27 -6.53
CA TYR A 82 1.93 15.44 -7.88
C TYR A 82 3.45 15.28 -7.87
N SER A 83 4.08 15.67 -6.77
CA SER A 83 5.48 15.39 -6.45
C SER A 83 5.61 14.29 -5.41
N LEU A 84 6.81 13.71 -5.30
CA LEU A 84 7.24 12.90 -4.18
C LEU A 84 8.02 13.79 -3.21
N ILE A 85 7.76 13.70 -1.92
CA ILE A 85 8.43 14.50 -0.89
C ILE A 85 8.85 13.63 0.28
N ALA A 86 9.97 13.98 0.90
CA ALA A 86 10.35 13.50 2.23
C ALA A 86 10.36 14.66 3.22
N LEU A 87 9.78 14.43 4.38
CA LEU A 87 9.65 15.37 5.48
C LEU A 87 10.31 14.78 6.72
N ASN A 88 11.09 15.57 7.44
CA ASN A 88 11.67 15.16 8.71
C ASN A 88 10.55 14.72 9.67
N GLY A 89 10.65 13.51 10.24
CA GLY A 89 9.58 12.95 11.08
C GLY A 89 9.32 13.77 12.36
N ASP A 90 10.36 14.38 12.92
CA ASP A 90 10.27 15.14 14.17
C ASP A 90 9.70 16.55 13.97
N THR A 91 10.11 17.24 12.91
CA THR A 91 9.85 18.67 12.71
C THR A 91 8.86 18.96 11.59
N GLY A 92 8.70 18.04 10.64
CA GLY A 92 7.94 18.23 9.40
C GLY A 92 8.62 19.13 8.37
N ALA A 93 9.89 19.50 8.58
CA ALA A 93 10.68 20.24 7.60
C ALA A 93 10.87 19.41 6.32
N LEU A 94 10.84 20.07 5.16
CA LEU A 94 11.13 19.44 3.87
C LEU A 94 12.60 19.01 3.83
N VAL A 95 12.84 17.72 3.60
CA VAL A 95 14.18 17.17 3.37
C VAL A 95 14.52 17.28 1.90
N TRP A 96 13.66 16.72 1.04
CA TRP A 96 13.79 16.82 -0.41
C TRP A 96 12.41 16.71 -1.09
N ARG A 97 12.36 17.16 -2.34
CA ARG A 97 11.22 17.01 -3.25
C ARG A 97 11.73 16.49 -4.60
N ALA A 98 11.04 15.52 -5.17
CA ALA A 98 11.36 14.88 -6.43
C ALA A 98 10.12 14.74 -7.33
N GLY A 99 10.33 14.51 -8.62
CA GLY A 99 9.26 14.38 -9.60
C GLY A 99 8.55 15.72 -9.89
N GLY A 100 7.22 15.69 -10.03
CA GLY A 100 6.40 16.84 -10.42
C GLY A 100 5.81 16.73 -11.82
N THR A 101 5.30 15.54 -12.18
CA THR A 101 4.81 15.23 -13.53
C THR A 101 3.42 15.80 -13.83
N ALA A 102 2.84 16.58 -12.91
CA ALA A 102 1.42 16.95 -12.85
C ALA A 102 0.45 15.75 -12.81
N ASN A 103 0.95 14.51 -12.73
CA ASN A 103 0.13 13.32 -12.60
C ASN A 103 -0.16 13.02 -11.14
N ARG A 104 -1.40 12.60 -10.86
CA ARG A 104 -1.84 12.28 -9.50
C ARG A 104 -1.28 10.93 -9.08
N THR A 105 -0.74 10.89 -7.87
CA THR A 105 -0.43 9.64 -7.16
C THR A 105 -1.67 9.15 -6.45
N TRP A 106 -2.04 7.90 -6.72
CA TRP A 106 -3.26 7.27 -6.20
C TRP A 106 -2.96 6.18 -5.17
N PRO A 107 -2.15 5.15 -5.48
CA PRO A 107 -1.83 4.14 -4.48
C PRO A 107 -0.92 4.70 -3.40
N GLY A 108 -0.77 3.93 -2.32
CA GLY A 108 0.26 4.17 -1.33
C GLY A 108 1.68 4.11 -1.91
N ILE A 109 2.64 4.51 -1.08
CA ILE A 109 4.06 4.49 -1.42
C ILE A 109 4.67 3.19 -0.88
N VAL A 110 5.50 2.53 -1.68
CA VAL A 110 6.26 1.36 -1.23
C VAL A 110 7.70 1.76 -0.98
N VAL A 111 8.26 1.32 0.14
CA VAL A 111 9.70 1.43 0.42
C VAL A 111 10.27 0.03 0.61
N ALA A 112 11.09 -0.42 -0.33
CA ALA A 112 11.62 -1.78 -0.37
C ALA A 112 12.95 -1.81 -1.12
N ASP A 113 13.83 -2.73 -0.74
CA ASP A 113 15.06 -3.04 -1.48
C ASP A 113 14.69 -3.96 -2.65
N LEU A 114 14.52 -3.38 -3.84
CA LEU A 114 13.92 -4.08 -4.99
C LEU A 114 14.90 -5.08 -5.62
N ASP A 115 16.16 -4.71 -5.74
CA ASP A 115 17.21 -5.51 -6.36
C ASP A 115 18.14 -6.18 -5.36
N ARG A 116 17.81 -6.13 -4.06
CA ARG A 116 18.52 -6.77 -2.95
C ARG A 116 19.99 -6.35 -2.86
N ASP A 117 20.27 -5.09 -3.13
CA ASP A 117 21.60 -4.50 -3.03
C ASP A 117 21.88 -3.87 -1.65
N ASN A 118 20.98 -4.08 -0.68
CA ASN A 118 20.91 -3.44 0.63
C ASN A 118 20.60 -1.94 0.62
N GLN A 119 20.13 -1.40 -0.50
CA GLN A 119 19.62 -0.04 -0.62
C GLN A 119 18.13 -0.08 -0.94
N LYS A 120 17.31 0.56 -0.12
CA LYS A 120 15.87 0.61 -0.38
C LYS A 120 15.57 1.63 -1.46
N GLU A 121 14.60 1.30 -2.31
CA GLU A 121 13.94 2.23 -3.20
C GLU A 121 12.59 2.68 -2.65
N ILE A 122 12.14 3.82 -3.14
CA ILE A 122 10.78 4.32 -3.03
C ILE A 122 10.09 4.08 -4.36
N VAL A 123 9.00 3.31 -4.38
CA VAL A 123 8.20 3.08 -5.59
C VAL A 123 6.86 3.79 -5.46
N ILE A 124 6.53 4.58 -6.49
CA ILE A 124 5.23 5.21 -6.64
C ILE A 124 4.63 4.87 -8.00
N ALA A 125 3.30 4.91 -8.06
CA ALA A 125 2.56 4.87 -9.32
C ALA A 125 1.61 6.07 -9.42
N GLN A 126 1.54 6.66 -10.60
CA GLN A 126 0.78 7.88 -10.85
C GLN A 126 -0.16 7.69 -12.06
N SER A 127 -1.04 8.68 -12.23
CA SER A 127 -1.79 8.86 -13.48
C SER A 127 -0.85 9.01 -14.68
N GLY A 128 -1.38 8.85 -15.89
CA GLY A 128 -0.54 8.78 -17.10
C GLY A 128 0.29 7.49 -17.18
N GLY A 129 -0.10 6.46 -16.41
CA GLY A 129 0.51 5.14 -16.40
C GLY A 129 1.92 5.08 -15.80
N LEU A 130 2.37 6.13 -15.12
CA LEU A 130 3.74 6.23 -14.64
C LEU A 130 3.96 5.32 -13.43
N VAL A 131 5.03 4.53 -13.47
CA VAL A 131 5.60 3.82 -12.32
C VAL A 131 7.06 4.25 -12.22
N THR A 132 7.45 4.73 -11.05
CA THR A 132 8.78 5.31 -10.84
C THR A 132 9.38 4.77 -9.56
N ALA A 133 10.62 4.28 -9.65
CA ALA A 133 11.46 4.00 -8.49
C ALA A 133 12.47 5.12 -8.28
N TYR A 134 12.62 5.53 -7.03
CA TYR A 134 13.60 6.51 -6.57
C TYR A 134 14.52 5.87 -5.54
N HIS A 135 15.77 6.30 -5.50
CA HIS A 135 16.62 6.10 -4.34
C HIS A 135 16.06 6.90 -3.14
N LEU A 136 16.41 6.51 -1.91
CA LEU A 136 15.92 7.20 -0.69
C LEU A 136 16.23 8.71 -0.67
N ASN A 137 17.31 9.15 -1.32
CA ASN A 137 17.66 10.57 -1.42
C ASN A 137 16.81 11.36 -2.44
N GLY A 138 15.81 10.73 -3.07
CA GLY A 138 14.90 11.35 -4.03
C GLY A 138 15.40 11.38 -5.48
N THR A 139 16.58 10.82 -5.79
CA THR A 139 17.02 10.70 -7.20
C THR A 139 16.31 9.54 -7.88
N GLN A 140 15.92 9.71 -9.15
CA GLN A 140 15.19 8.70 -9.89
C GLN A 140 16.11 7.54 -10.29
N LYS A 141 15.76 6.30 -9.91
CA LYS A 141 16.43 5.07 -10.34
C LYS A 141 15.93 4.65 -11.73
N TRP A 142 14.62 4.59 -11.92
CA TRP A 142 13.99 4.34 -13.22
C TRP A 142 12.54 4.84 -13.27
N GLN A 143 12.02 5.04 -14.48
CA GLN A 143 10.62 5.37 -14.74
C GLN A 143 10.08 4.59 -15.94
N ARG A 144 8.83 4.13 -15.86
CA ARG A 144 8.16 3.30 -16.88
C ARG A 144 6.68 3.67 -17.04
N GLN A 145 6.10 3.28 -18.17
CA GLN A 145 4.67 3.46 -18.47
C GLN A 145 4.02 2.16 -18.99
N PRO A 146 3.96 1.10 -18.17
CA PRO A 146 3.58 -0.24 -18.65
C PRO A 146 2.15 -0.32 -19.20
N ALA A 147 1.25 0.52 -18.67
CA ALA A 147 -0.16 0.56 -19.05
C ALA A 147 -0.48 1.65 -20.09
N GLY A 148 0.53 2.27 -20.71
CA GLY A 148 0.38 3.39 -21.63
C GLY A 148 0.18 4.74 -20.94
N ASN A 149 0.25 5.82 -21.71
CA ASN A 149 0.37 7.20 -21.23
C ASN A 149 -0.93 7.84 -20.71
N SER A 150 -2.03 7.10 -20.65
CA SER A 150 -3.35 7.56 -20.18
C SER A 150 -3.91 6.69 -19.06
N ALA A 151 -3.16 5.71 -18.59
CA ALA A 151 -3.62 4.83 -17.53
C ALA A 151 -3.68 5.55 -16.19
N GLU A 152 -4.69 5.21 -15.39
CA GLU A 152 -4.78 5.63 -14.00
C GLU A 152 -4.44 4.42 -13.13
N LEU A 153 -3.21 4.39 -12.61
CA LEU A 153 -2.76 3.32 -11.73
C LEU A 153 -3.20 3.62 -10.30
N ARG A 154 -3.85 2.68 -9.63
CA ARG A 154 -4.48 2.88 -8.33
C ARG A 154 -4.15 1.81 -7.28
N GLY A 155 -3.61 0.67 -7.69
CA GLY A 155 -3.01 -0.30 -6.79
C GLY A 155 -1.52 -0.46 -7.07
N ILE A 156 -0.76 -0.70 -6.01
CA ILE A 156 0.65 -1.08 -6.06
C ILE A 156 0.90 -2.16 -5.00
N LEU A 157 1.73 -3.14 -5.33
CA LEU A 157 2.22 -4.16 -4.42
C LEU A 157 3.65 -4.52 -4.82
N VAL A 158 4.52 -4.75 -3.84
CA VAL A 158 5.88 -5.26 -4.08
C VAL A 158 6.07 -6.51 -3.26
N ALA A 159 6.53 -7.58 -3.90
CA ALA A 159 6.76 -8.87 -3.25
C ALA A 159 7.79 -9.70 -4.03
N ASP A 160 8.40 -10.67 -3.37
CA ASP A 160 9.17 -11.74 -4.01
C ASP A 160 8.18 -12.79 -4.51
N LEU A 161 7.68 -12.62 -5.74
CA LEU A 161 6.66 -13.49 -6.31
C LEU A 161 7.22 -14.87 -6.65
N ASP A 162 8.52 -14.95 -6.94
CA ASP A 162 9.18 -16.20 -7.29
C ASP A 162 9.55 -17.05 -6.07
N GLY A 163 9.45 -16.51 -4.85
CA GLY A 163 9.91 -17.18 -3.64
C GLY A 163 11.41 -17.45 -3.64
N SER A 164 12.14 -16.67 -4.44
CA SER A 164 13.54 -16.92 -4.81
C SER A 164 14.52 -16.36 -3.78
N ASN A 165 14.03 -15.52 -2.87
CA ASN A 165 14.83 -14.67 -1.99
C ASN A 165 15.79 -13.75 -2.77
N SER A 166 15.41 -13.35 -3.99
CA SER A 166 16.15 -12.45 -4.88
C SER A 166 15.36 -11.17 -5.18
N ASN A 167 15.41 -10.62 -6.38
CA ASN A 167 14.71 -9.37 -6.70
C ASN A 167 13.22 -9.44 -6.35
N LEU A 168 12.66 -8.28 -6.02
CA LEU A 168 11.23 -8.11 -5.78
C LEU A 168 10.57 -7.58 -7.05
N GLU A 169 9.35 -8.05 -7.30
CA GLU A 169 8.52 -7.60 -8.41
C GLU A 169 7.56 -6.50 -7.96
N VAL A 170 7.27 -5.56 -8.87
CA VAL A 170 6.30 -4.48 -8.67
C VAL A 170 5.03 -4.79 -9.44
N VAL A 171 3.94 -5.05 -8.73
CA VAL A 171 2.60 -5.22 -9.28
C VAL A 171 1.88 -3.88 -9.28
N VAL A 172 1.30 -3.48 -10.42
CA VAL A 172 0.45 -2.29 -10.50
C VAL A 172 -0.89 -2.61 -11.15
N THR A 173 -1.95 -2.01 -10.62
CA THR A 173 -3.32 -2.20 -11.13
C THR A 173 -3.92 -0.90 -11.64
N ARG A 174 -4.68 -1.00 -12.72
CA ARG A 174 -5.30 0.12 -13.42
C ARG A 174 -6.78 0.26 -13.07
N ALA A 175 -7.18 1.49 -12.82
CA ALA A 175 -8.56 1.95 -12.84
C ALA A 175 -8.95 2.34 -14.28
N GLY A 176 -9.74 1.51 -14.95
CA GLY A 176 -10.20 1.82 -16.31
C GLY A 176 -10.99 0.68 -16.93
N GLY A 177 -11.88 1.00 -17.86
CA GLY A 177 -12.76 0.03 -18.53
C GLY A 177 -12.00 -0.86 -19.50
N SER A 178 -11.29 -1.86 -18.98
CA SER A 178 -10.49 -2.83 -19.72
C SER A 178 -10.32 -4.09 -18.89
N ALA A 179 -10.37 -5.26 -19.53
CA ALA A 179 -9.98 -6.51 -18.88
C ALA A 179 -8.47 -6.55 -18.57
N THR A 180 -7.66 -5.95 -19.44
CA THR A 180 -6.23 -5.75 -19.19
C THR A 180 -6.06 -4.66 -18.15
N ASN A 181 -5.86 -5.07 -16.89
CA ASN A 181 -5.91 -4.16 -15.75
C ASN A 181 -4.75 -4.35 -14.75
N THR A 182 -3.83 -5.28 -14.99
CA THR A 182 -2.71 -5.58 -14.07
C THR A 182 -1.42 -5.84 -14.83
N TRP A 183 -0.33 -5.29 -14.31
CA TRP A 183 1.03 -5.48 -14.82
C TRP A 183 1.95 -5.86 -13.67
N VAL A 184 2.95 -6.67 -13.97
CA VAL A 184 4.06 -7.00 -13.07
C VAL A 184 5.33 -6.52 -13.73
N LEU A 185 6.16 -5.79 -12.98
CA LEU A 185 7.45 -5.28 -13.40
C LEU A 185 8.55 -5.96 -12.58
N GLU A 186 9.68 -6.25 -13.21
CA GLU A 186 10.89 -6.64 -12.51
C GLU A 186 11.47 -5.45 -11.72
N ALA A 187 12.43 -5.71 -10.82
CA ALA A 187 13.12 -4.67 -10.03
C ALA A 187 13.74 -3.52 -10.86
N ASN A 188 14.06 -3.77 -12.14
CA ASN A 188 14.57 -2.76 -13.08
C ASN A 188 13.47 -1.97 -13.83
N GLY A 189 12.20 -2.22 -13.49
CA GLY A 189 11.01 -1.60 -14.07
C GLY A 189 10.53 -2.23 -15.38
N ASN A 190 11.27 -3.17 -15.97
CA ASN A 190 10.81 -3.82 -17.21
C ASN A 190 9.59 -4.71 -16.92
N THR A 191 8.62 -4.71 -17.83
CA THR A 191 7.46 -5.60 -17.70
C THR A 191 7.92 -7.05 -17.71
N ARG A 192 7.51 -7.79 -16.68
CA ARG A 192 7.77 -9.23 -16.54
C ARG A 192 7.20 -9.99 -17.75
N PRO A 193 7.94 -10.94 -18.34
CA PRO A 193 7.40 -11.82 -19.38
C PRO A 193 6.11 -12.50 -18.93
N GLY A 194 5.13 -12.57 -19.82
CA GLY A 194 3.80 -13.07 -19.50
C GLY A 194 2.83 -12.01 -18.95
N TRP A 195 3.28 -10.79 -18.64
CA TRP A 195 2.39 -9.69 -18.25
C TRP A 195 2.29 -8.61 -19.34
N PRO A 196 1.14 -7.91 -19.46
CA PRO A 196 -0.10 -8.06 -18.69
C PRO A 196 -0.96 -9.25 -19.14
N GLN A 197 -1.77 -9.76 -18.21
CA GLN A 197 -2.78 -10.79 -18.50
C GLN A 197 -4.14 -10.21 -18.88
N LEU A 198 -4.98 -11.05 -19.49
CA LEU A 198 -6.26 -10.67 -20.10
C LEU A 198 -6.11 -9.51 -21.11
N SER A 199 -4.99 -9.51 -21.85
CA SER A 199 -4.75 -8.63 -23.00
C SER A 199 -5.78 -8.91 -24.12
N GLN A 200 -6.01 -7.94 -25.02
CA GLN A 200 -7.04 -8.02 -26.09
C GLN A 200 -7.02 -9.29 -26.94
N ILE A 201 -5.91 -10.05 -26.93
CA ILE A 201 -5.73 -11.32 -27.65
C ILE A 201 -6.34 -12.53 -26.90
N ASN A 202 -6.68 -12.35 -25.62
CA ASN A 202 -7.18 -13.40 -24.71
C ASN A 202 -8.57 -13.08 -24.10
N ILE A 203 -9.25 -12.00 -24.54
CA ILE A 203 -10.59 -11.60 -24.07
C ILE A 203 -11.65 -12.37 -24.83
N ASN A 204 -11.81 -13.62 -24.41
CA ASN A 204 -12.92 -14.46 -24.76
C ASN A 204 -13.26 -15.13 -23.43
N ASN A 205 -14.52 -15.32 -23.09
CA ASN A 205 -15.00 -15.94 -21.82
C ASN A 205 -14.31 -17.26 -21.41
N ALA A 206 -13.44 -17.81 -22.26
CA ALA A 206 -12.52 -18.91 -22.03
C ALA A 206 -11.44 -18.67 -20.95
N ASN A 207 -11.00 -17.43 -20.71
CA ASN A 207 -9.84 -17.15 -19.83
C ASN A 207 -10.20 -16.44 -18.52
N GLY A 208 -11.40 -15.86 -18.44
CA GLY A 208 -11.89 -15.14 -17.26
C GLY A 208 -12.45 -13.77 -17.61
N TYR A 209 -13.10 -13.13 -16.65
CA TYR A 209 -13.65 -11.79 -16.80
C TYR A 209 -12.95 -10.81 -15.87
N ALA A 210 -12.70 -9.61 -16.39
CA ALA A 210 -12.17 -8.50 -15.62
C ALA A 210 -12.61 -7.17 -16.24
N TRP A 211 -12.73 -6.12 -15.43
CA TRP A 211 -13.03 -4.78 -15.93
C TRP A 211 -12.46 -3.69 -15.01
N GLY A 212 -11.15 -3.42 -15.10
CA GLY A 212 -10.47 -2.48 -14.22
C GLY A 212 -10.46 -2.94 -12.76
N VAL A 213 -9.52 -2.41 -11.96
CA VAL A 213 -9.41 -2.71 -10.53
C VAL A 213 -9.93 -1.53 -9.68
N TYR A 214 -9.86 -0.32 -10.22
CA TYR A 214 -10.28 0.92 -9.54
C TYR A 214 -9.58 1.08 -8.18
N ASN A 215 -10.29 0.99 -7.06
CA ASN A 215 -9.71 1.13 -5.72
C ASN A 215 -9.62 -0.22 -4.97
N ALA A 216 -9.87 -1.34 -5.65
CA ALA A 216 -9.53 -2.64 -5.09
C ALA A 216 -8.01 -2.86 -5.18
N ASN A 217 -7.47 -3.71 -4.31
CA ASN A 217 -6.04 -4.01 -4.31
C ASN A 217 -5.81 -5.46 -4.69
N ALA A 218 -4.79 -5.70 -5.51
CA ALA A 218 -4.27 -7.04 -5.69
C ALA A 218 -3.60 -7.52 -4.41
N ALA A 219 -3.60 -8.84 -4.18
CA ALA A 219 -2.85 -9.49 -3.13
C ALA A 219 -1.93 -10.54 -3.74
N ALA A 220 -0.79 -10.79 -3.10
CA ALA A 220 0.09 -11.91 -3.42
C ALA A 220 0.22 -12.80 -2.18
N ALA A 221 0.04 -14.11 -2.34
CA ALA A 221 0.15 -15.07 -1.25
C ALA A 221 0.48 -16.46 -1.80
N ASN A 222 1.19 -17.25 -1.00
CA ASN A 222 1.34 -18.68 -1.24
C ASN A 222 0.04 -19.39 -0.85
N ILE A 223 -0.76 -19.76 -1.84
CA ILE A 223 -2.00 -20.52 -1.70
C ILE A 223 -1.89 -21.91 -2.33
N SER A 224 -0.90 -22.14 -3.18
CA SER A 224 -0.61 -23.43 -3.81
C SER A 224 0.19 -24.38 -2.91
N GLY A 225 0.92 -23.84 -1.92
CA GLY A 225 1.84 -24.57 -1.05
C GLY A 225 3.26 -24.70 -1.59
N ASP A 226 3.58 -24.07 -2.74
CA ASP A 226 4.95 -23.99 -3.25
C ASP A 226 5.71 -22.77 -2.64
N SER A 227 6.87 -22.38 -3.16
CA SER A 227 7.58 -21.19 -2.63
C SER A 227 7.08 -19.87 -3.24
N ARG A 228 6.38 -19.93 -4.37
CA ARG A 228 5.95 -18.79 -5.16
C ARG A 228 4.69 -18.16 -4.55
N LEU A 229 4.44 -16.91 -4.92
CA LEU A 229 3.24 -16.18 -4.49
C LEU A 229 2.29 -16.04 -5.67
N GLU A 230 1.12 -16.63 -5.56
CA GLU A 230 0.04 -16.40 -6.52
C GLU A 230 -0.59 -15.02 -6.30
N LEU A 231 -0.98 -14.39 -7.41
CA LEU A 231 -1.60 -13.07 -7.46
C LEU A 231 -3.12 -13.20 -7.53
N ILE A 232 -3.82 -12.60 -6.57
CA ILE A 232 -5.28 -12.50 -6.52
C ILE A 232 -5.69 -11.08 -6.87
N VAL A 233 -6.40 -10.93 -7.99
CA VAL A 233 -6.73 -9.63 -8.58
C VAL A 233 -8.25 -9.48 -8.68
N PRO A 234 -8.88 -8.73 -7.75
CA PRO A 234 -10.27 -8.33 -7.91
C PRO A 234 -10.42 -7.33 -9.06
N SER A 235 -11.63 -7.21 -9.58
CA SER A 235 -11.96 -6.23 -10.61
C SER A 235 -13.39 -5.71 -10.44
N ASP A 236 -13.78 -4.66 -11.16
CA ASP A 236 -15.15 -4.08 -11.10
C ASP A 236 -16.17 -4.94 -11.88
N VAL A 237 -16.12 -6.24 -11.63
CA VAL A 237 -17.07 -7.27 -12.04
C VAL A 237 -17.17 -8.30 -10.91
N HIS A 238 -18.13 -9.21 -11.01
CA HIS A 238 -18.36 -10.24 -9.98
C HIS A 238 -17.28 -11.36 -9.96
N TYR A 239 -16.18 -11.20 -10.70
CA TYR A 239 -15.11 -12.18 -10.85
C TYR A 239 -13.80 -11.67 -10.22
N ILE A 240 -13.06 -12.60 -9.62
CA ILE A 240 -11.70 -12.40 -9.14
C ILE A 240 -10.79 -13.31 -9.95
N ASN A 241 -9.71 -12.75 -10.51
CA ASN A 241 -8.75 -13.54 -11.26
C ASN A 241 -7.58 -13.93 -10.37
N GLY A 242 -7.10 -15.16 -10.54
CA GLY A 242 -5.87 -15.64 -9.93
C GLY A 242 -4.81 -15.92 -10.98
N TYR A 243 -3.57 -15.58 -10.68
CA TYR A 243 -2.43 -15.79 -11.57
C TYR A 243 -1.23 -16.36 -10.83
N GLU A 244 -0.50 -17.25 -11.48
CA GLU A 244 0.88 -17.56 -11.18
C GLU A 244 1.77 -16.32 -11.42
N PRO A 245 2.96 -16.23 -10.80
CA PRO A 245 3.90 -15.11 -11.03
C PRO A 245 4.25 -14.86 -12.49
N ASP A 246 4.28 -15.91 -13.32
CA ASP A 246 4.57 -15.85 -14.76
C ASP A 246 3.38 -15.41 -15.62
N GLY A 247 2.23 -15.11 -14.98
CA GLY A 247 0.99 -14.72 -15.63
C GLY A 247 0.09 -15.89 -16.02
N THR A 248 0.49 -17.14 -15.79
CA THR A 248 -0.39 -18.29 -16.02
C THR A 248 -1.64 -18.18 -15.15
N LEU A 249 -2.82 -18.41 -15.72
CA LEU A 249 -4.09 -18.34 -14.99
C LEU A 249 -4.23 -19.51 -14.02
N LEU A 250 -4.64 -19.23 -12.79
CA LEU A 250 -4.88 -20.27 -11.79
C LEU A 250 -6.07 -21.15 -12.21
N PRO A 251 -5.92 -22.49 -12.15
CA PRO A 251 -6.97 -23.41 -12.56
C PRO A 251 -8.08 -23.50 -11.51
N VAL A 252 -9.26 -23.90 -11.96
CA VAL A 252 -10.37 -24.28 -11.07
C VAL A 252 -10.40 -25.80 -10.87
N ASN A 253 -10.97 -26.26 -9.76
CA ASN A 253 -11.34 -27.67 -9.62
C ASN A 253 -12.48 -28.02 -10.60
N THR A 254 -12.14 -28.69 -11.71
CA THR A 254 -13.07 -29.05 -12.79
C THR A 254 -14.11 -30.10 -12.38
N SER A 255 -13.89 -30.82 -11.28
CA SER A 255 -14.91 -31.72 -10.71
C SER A 255 -16.01 -30.94 -10.00
N VAL A 256 -15.70 -29.76 -9.46
CA VAL A 256 -16.67 -28.88 -8.77
C VAL A 256 -17.36 -27.95 -9.77
N TYR A 257 -16.61 -27.42 -10.75
CA TYR A 257 -17.11 -26.49 -11.78
C TYR A 257 -16.90 -27.09 -13.18
N PRO A 258 -17.77 -28.03 -13.60
CA PRO A 258 -17.66 -28.61 -14.93
C PRO A 258 -17.80 -27.52 -16.00
N ASN A 259 -16.99 -27.59 -17.05
CA ASN A 259 -16.88 -26.61 -18.15
C ASN A 259 -16.14 -25.30 -17.83
N LYS A 260 -15.59 -25.16 -16.63
CA LYS A 260 -14.68 -24.06 -16.27
C LYS A 260 -13.23 -24.58 -16.25
N LYS A 261 -12.29 -23.72 -16.61
CA LYS A 261 -10.85 -24.00 -16.63
C LYS A 261 -10.08 -23.17 -15.61
N TYR A 262 -10.47 -21.92 -15.44
CA TYR A 262 -9.73 -20.95 -14.63
C TYR A 262 -10.60 -20.27 -13.60
N TRP A 263 -9.95 -19.78 -12.55
CA TRP A 263 -10.61 -19.13 -11.42
C TRP A 263 -11.44 -17.91 -11.83
N GLY A 264 -10.92 -17.10 -12.76
CA GLY A 264 -11.60 -15.92 -13.30
C GLY A 264 -12.90 -16.19 -14.09
N GLN A 265 -13.27 -17.47 -14.27
CA GLN A 265 -14.54 -17.87 -14.91
C GLN A 265 -15.62 -18.30 -13.90
N VAL A 266 -15.25 -18.43 -12.62
CA VAL A 266 -16.17 -18.65 -11.51
C VAL A 266 -16.42 -17.29 -10.89
N GLY A 267 -17.65 -16.83 -10.99
CA GLY A 267 -17.99 -15.56 -10.37
C GLY A 267 -18.45 -15.78 -8.93
N MET A 268 -18.11 -14.86 -8.05
CA MET A 268 -18.27 -15.00 -6.59
C MET A 268 -19.72 -14.85 -6.13
N TRP A 269 -20.21 -15.83 -5.36
CA TRP A 269 -21.51 -15.76 -4.70
C TRP A 269 -21.39 -16.15 -3.22
N GLU A 270 -22.34 -15.70 -2.40
CA GLU A 270 -22.42 -16.10 -0.99
C GLU A 270 -22.88 -17.56 -0.82
N ASP A 271 -23.54 -18.13 -1.83
CA ASP A 271 -24.06 -19.49 -1.84
C ASP A 271 -23.44 -20.31 -2.98
N GLN A 272 -22.90 -21.48 -2.63
CA GLN A 272 -22.20 -22.34 -3.59
C GLN A 272 -23.15 -22.97 -4.63
N THR A 273 -24.42 -23.17 -4.29
CA THR A 273 -25.44 -23.66 -5.25
C THR A 273 -25.68 -22.62 -6.33
N VAL A 274 -25.80 -21.35 -5.95
CA VAL A 274 -25.92 -20.22 -6.88
C VAL A 274 -24.65 -20.07 -7.72
N GLU A 275 -23.48 -20.20 -7.11
CA GLU A 275 -22.20 -20.15 -7.81
C GLU A 275 -22.05 -21.22 -8.89
N LYS A 276 -22.36 -22.47 -8.55
CA LYS A 276 -22.33 -23.60 -9.50
C LYS A 276 -23.34 -23.44 -10.64
N ARG A 277 -24.48 -22.80 -10.37
CA ARG A 277 -25.50 -22.47 -11.38
C ARG A 277 -25.01 -21.36 -12.32
N GLY A 278 -24.15 -20.47 -11.84
CA GLY A 278 -23.48 -19.42 -12.63
C GLY A 278 -24.27 -18.11 -12.79
N TRP A 279 -25.43 -17.99 -12.14
CA TRP A 279 -26.27 -16.79 -12.14
C TRP A 279 -27.13 -16.73 -10.87
N GLY A 280 -27.42 -15.52 -10.41
CA GLY A 280 -28.21 -15.18 -9.22
C GLY A 280 -29.68 -14.98 -9.53
#